data_AF-A0A7C7CT62-F1
#
_entry.id   AF-A0A7C7CT62-F1
#
_cell.length_a   1.000
_cell.length_b   1.000
_cell.length_c   1.000
_cell.angle_alpha   90.00
_cell.angle_beta   90.00
_cell.angle_gamma   90.00
#
_symmetry.space_group_name_H-M   'P 1'
#
loop_
_entity.id
_entity.type
_entity.pdbx_description
1 polymer ?
#
loop_
_entity_poly.entity_id
_entity_poly.type
_entity_poly.pdbx_seq_one_letter_code
_entity_poly.pdbx_strand_id
1 'polypeptide(L)'
;PTEGAWSRLAPPGLGIEKKMKNRIPLKRFGERIELANLASYLISDEAGYINGEVVTIDGGEWLQGAGQFNDLEKVPKMAWKAMAAMRKKSKK
;
A
#
# COMPACT_ATOMS: atom_id res chain seq x y z
N PRO A 1 -11.87 -9.66 -1.47
CA PRO A 1 -11.30 -10.81 -0.71
C PRO A 1 -12.15 -12.08 -0.86
N THR A 2 -11.53 -13.26 -0.82
CA THR A 2 -12.24 -14.54 -0.78
C THR A 2 -12.82 -14.76 0.62
N GLU A 3 -14.07 -15.20 0.68
CA GLU A 3 -14.77 -15.42 1.94
C GLU A 3 -14.03 -16.42 2.83
N GLY A 4 -13.79 -16.04 4.09
CA GLY A 4 -13.08 -16.86 5.08
C GLY A 4 -11.56 -16.99 4.87
N ALA A 5 -10.94 -16.24 3.96
CA ALA A 5 -9.47 -16.27 3.82
C ALA A 5 -8.76 -15.90 5.13
N TRP A 6 -9.24 -14.87 5.83
CA TRP A 6 -8.63 -14.41 7.09
C TRP A 6 -8.80 -15.40 8.23
N SER A 7 -9.96 -16.05 8.38
CA SER A 7 -10.15 -17.05 9.43
C SER A 7 -9.33 -18.32 9.21
N ARG A 8 -8.98 -18.65 7.97
CA ARG A 8 -8.18 -19.84 7.62
C ARG A 8 -6.67 -19.57 7.64
N LEU A 9 -6.24 -18.35 7.34
CA LEU A 9 -4.80 -18.01 7.17
C LEU A 9 -4.22 -17.20 8.32
N ALA A 10 -5.01 -16.37 9.01
CA ALA A 10 -4.50 -15.55 10.10
C ALA A 10 -4.65 -16.27 11.45
N PRO A 11 -3.58 -16.33 12.27
CA PRO A 11 -3.70 -16.79 13.65
C PRO A 11 -4.72 -15.93 14.42
N PRO A 12 -5.64 -16.57 15.18
CA PRO A 12 -6.68 -15.85 15.91
C PRO A 12 -6.08 -14.89 16.95
N GLY A 13 -6.78 -13.80 17.23
CA GLY A 13 -6.39 -12.80 18.25
C GLY A 13 -5.33 -11.78 17.82
N LEU A 14 -4.63 -11.98 16.70
CA LEU A 14 -3.54 -11.08 16.28
C LEU A 14 -3.96 -9.87 15.45
N GLY A 15 -5.24 -9.80 15.05
CA GLY A 15 -5.79 -8.69 14.25
C GLY A 15 -5.09 -8.50 12.90
N ILE A 16 -4.59 -9.58 12.30
CA ILE A 16 -3.77 -9.55 11.08
C ILE A 16 -4.50 -8.86 9.93
N GLU A 17 -5.78 -9.16 9.71
CA GLU A 17 -6.57 -8.52 8.66
C GLU A 17 -6.55 -6.98 8.78
N LYS A 18 -6.77 -6.46 9.99
CA LYS A 18 -6.74 -5.00 10.25
C LYS A 18 -5.35 -4.43 10.00
N LYS A 19 -4.29 -5.12 10.44
CA LYS A 19 -2.90 -4.69 10.23
C LYS A 19 -2.55 -4.66 8.75
N MET A 20 -2.89 -5.70 7.99
CA MET A 20 -2.65 -5.78 6.54
C MET A 20 -3.39 -4.65 5.80
N LYS A 21 -4.69 -4.48 6.07
CA LYS A 21 -5.47 -3.37 5.49
C LYS A 21 -4.87 -1.99 5.78
N ASN A 22 -4.30 -1.80 6.96
CA ASN A 22 -3.67 -0.53 7.33
C ASN A 22 -2.31 -0.30 6.65
N ARG A 23 -1.62 -1.35 6.20
CA ARG A 23 -0.38 -1.24 5.40
C ARG A 23 -0.65 -0.76 3.98
N ILE A 24 -1.86 -0.97 3.47
CA ILE A 24 -2.26 -0.49 2.15
C ILE A 24 -2.54 1.03 2.23
N PRO A 25 -1.92 1.88 1.39
CA PRO A 25 -2.23 3.30 1.33
C PRO A 25 -3.73 3.60 1.13
N LEU A 26 -4.41 2.85 0.25
CA LEU A 26 -5.86 2.98 0.01
C LEU A 26 -6.76 2.48 1.17
N LYS A 27 -6.20 1.86 2.22
CA LYS A 27 -6.93 1.37 3.41
C LYS A 27 -8.06 0.37 3.12
N ARG A 28 -7.98 -0.33 1.99
CA ARG A 28 -8.89 -1.42 1.61
C ARG A 28 -8.14 -2.48 0.82
N PHE A 29 -8.70 -3.69 0.78
CA PHE A 29 -8.26 -4.71 -0.16
C PHE A 29 -8.82 -4.42 -1.56
N GLY A 30 -8.15 -4.95 -2.57
CA GLY A 30 -8.66 -4.97 -3.94
C GLY A 30 -9.95 -5.79 -4.05
N GLU A 31 -10.80 -5.37 -4.96
CA GLU A 31 -11.98 -6.09 -5.39
C GLU A 31 -11.68 -6.93 -6.63
N ARG A 32 -12.40 -8.05 -6.79
CA ARG A 32 -12.20 -8.95 -7.94
C ARG A 32 -12.41 -8.24 -9.28
N ILE A 33 -13.33 -7.27 -9.32
CA ILE A 33 -13.64 -6.52 -10.52
C ILE A 33 -12.49 -5.61 -10.97
N GLU A 34 -11.65 -5.12 -10.05
CA GLU A 34 -10.50 -4.28 -10.39
C GLU A 34 -9.44 -5.08 -11.16
N LEU A 35 -9.17 -6.32 -10.72
CA LEU A 35 -8.32 -7.25 -11.45
C LEU A 35 -8.95 -7.67 -12.79
N ALA A 36 -10.26 -7.96 -12.80
CA ALA A 36 -10.95 -8.35 -14.01
C ALA A 36 -10.90 -7.25 -15.08
N ASN A 37 -11.14 -5.99 -14.71
CA ASN A 37 -11.07 -4.85 -15.63
C ASN A 37 -9.67 -4.67 -16.22
N LEU A 38 -8.62 -4.76 -15.40
CA LEU A 38 -7.24 -4.70 -15.88
C LEU A 38 -6.94 -5.84 -16.84
N ALA A 39 -7.31 -7.07 -16.49
CA ALA A 39 -7.13 -8.23 -17.36
C ALA A 39 -7.90 -8.09 -18.68
N SER A 40 -9.13 -7.60 -18.64
CA SER A 40 -9.95 -7.34 -19.82
C SER A 40 -9.29 -6.33 -20.76
N TYR A 41 -8.74 -5.24 -20.23
CA TYR A 41 -7.98 -4.27 -21.03
C TYR A 41 -6.70 -4.88 -21.61
N LEU A 42 -5.92 -5.62 -20.81
CA LEU A 42 -4.64 -6.17 -21.27
C LEU A 42 -4.79 -7.26 -22.35
N ILE A 43 -5.95 -7.92 -22.42
CA ILE A 43 -6.25 -8.96 -23.44
C ILE A 43 -6.93 -8.34 -24.68
N SER A 44 -7.44 -7.12 -24.58
CA SER A 44 -8.19 -6.50 -25.67
C SER A 44 -7.28 -5.88 -26.75
N ASP A 45 -7.85 -5.61 -27.92
CA ASP A 45 -7.11 -5.03 -29.05
C ASP A 45 -6.55 -3.63 -28.73
N GLU A 46 -7.16 -2.91 -27.78
CA GLU A 46 -6.69 -1.61 -27.31
C GLU A 46 -5.32 -1.67 -26.61
N ALA A 47 -4.88 -2.84 -26.15
CA ALA A 47 -3.57 -3.06 -25.55
C ALA A 47 -2.53 -3.61 -26.56
N GLY A 48 -2.80 -3.57 -27.86
CA GLY A 48 -2.00 -4.25 -28.89
C GLY A 48 -0.51 -3.88 -29.00
N TYR A 49 -0.04 -2.84 -28.31
CA TYR A 49 1.39 -2.47 -28.23
C TYR A 49 2.01 -2.67 -26.83
N ILE A 50 1.25 -3.20 -25.87
CA ILE A 50 1.73 -3.54 -24.53
C ILE A 50 2.26 -4.99 -24.57
N ASN A 51 3.56 -5.15 -24.37
CA ASN A 51 4.20 -6.47 -24.30
C ASN A 51 5.35 -6.45 -23.30
N GLY A 52 5.49 -7.52 -22.51
CA GLY A 52 6.54 -7.65 -21.49
C GLY A 52 6.33 -6.82 -20.22
N GLU A 53 5.14 -6.25 -20.03
CA GLU A 53 4.83 -5.38 -18.89
C GLU A 53 4.41 -6.17 -17.63
N VAL A 54 4.65 -5.58 -16.44
CA VAL A 54 4.22 -6.13 -15.15
C VAL A 54 3.47 -5.05 -14.36
N VAL A 55 2.13 -5.10 -14.43
CA VAL A 55 1.28 -4.11 -13.76
C VAL A 55 1.00 -4.51 -12.30
N THR A 56 1.44 -3.68 -11.35
CA THR A 56 1.14 -3.87 -9.92
C THR A 56 -0.25 -3.34 -9.57
N ILE A 57 -1.07 -4.14 -8.89
CA ILE A 57 -2.44 -3.78 -8.46
C ILE A 57 -2.67 -4.07 -6.97
N ASP A 58 -1.93 -3.39 -6.10
CA ASP A 58 -1.90 -3.66 -4.66
C ASP A 58 -2.37 -2.47 -3.78
N GLY A 59 -2.93 -1.44 -4.40
CA GLY A 59 -3.33 -0.22 -3.69
C GLY A 59 -2.16 0.55 -3.06
N GLY A 60 -0.93 0.33 -3.54
CA GLY A 60 0.31 0.95 -3.07
C GLY A 60 1.03 0.21 -1.94
N GLU A 61 0.61 -1.01 -1.60
CA GLU A 61 1.17 -1.77 -0.48
C GLU A 61 2.68 -2.01 -0.62
N TRP A 62 3.14 -2.39 -1.82
CA TRP A 62 4.55 -2.62 -2.11
C TRP A 62 5.36 -1.35 -1.87
N LEU A 63 4.94 -0.23 -2.46
CA LEU A 63 5.63 1.04 -2.29
C LEU A 63 5.65 1.47 -0.82
N GLN A 64 4.55 1.27 -0.08
CA GLN A 64 4.50 1.54 1.36
C GLN A 64 5.47 0.64 2.14
N GLY A 65 5.59 -0.64 1.79
CA GLY A 65 6.43 -1.61 2.49
C GLY A 65 7.92 -1.51 2.15
N ALA A 66 8.27 -1.09 0.94
CA ALA A 66 9.66 -1.08 0.46
C ALA A 66 10.43 0.21 0.81
N GLY A 67 9.75 1.32 1.10
CA GLY A 67 10.41 2.58 1.43
C GLY A 67 10.96 2.60 2.86
N GLN A 68 12.28 2.76 2.98
CA GLN A 68 13.00 2.79 4.27
C GLN A 68 12.42 3.77 5.30
N PHE A 69 11.88 4.90 4.83
CA PHE A 69 11.39 5.99 5.68
C PHE A 69 9.86 6.16 5.66
N ASN A 70 9.11 5.22 5.07
CA ASN A 70 7.66 5.37 4.95
C ASN A 70 6.94 5.36 6.30
N ASP A 71 7.49 4.65 7.29
CA ASP A 71 6.96 4.67 8.66
C ASP A 71 7.05 6.04 9.34
N LEU A 72 7.81 6.99 8.79
CA LEU A 72 7.81 8.38 9.26
C LEU A 72 6.47 9.09 9.04
N GLU A 73 5.54 8.52 8.25
CA GLU A 73 4.15 8.99 8.16
C GLU A 73 3.46 9.03 9.53
N LYS A 74 3.88 8.14 10.46
CA LYS A 74 3.32 8.04 11.81
C LYS A 74 3.83 9.15 12.72
N VAL A 75 4.86 9.88 12.31
CA VAL A 75 5.44 10.96 13.11
C VAL A 75 4.49 12.17 13.10
N PRO A 76 4.03 12.64 14.28
CA PRO A 76 3.13 13.79 14.35
C PRO A 76 3.75 15.06 13.76
N LYS A 77 2.92 15.91 13.14
CA LYS A 77 3.36 17.21 12.58
C LYS A 77 4.09 18.09 13.60
N MET A 78 3.74 18.00 14.89
CA MET A 78 4.41 18.74 15.95
C MET A 78 5.86 18.29 16.16
N ALA A 79 6.12 16.98 16.09
CA ALA A 79 7.48 16.45 16.17
C ALA A 79 8.33 16.92 14.99
N TRP A 80 7.75 16.96 13.79
CA TRP A 80 8.41 17.55 12.61
C TRP A 80 8.78 19.02 12.79
N LYS A 81 7.87 19.82 13.36
CA LYS A 81 8.13 21.24 13.66
C LYS A 81 9.28 21.40 14.66
N ALA A 82 9.30 20.59 15.72
CA ALA A 82 10.36 20.61 16.72
C ALA A 82 11.73 20.26 16.11
N MET A 83 11.80 19.21 15.30
CA MET A 83 13.02 18.81 14.59
C MET A 83 13.54 19.91 13.66
N ALA A 84 12.65 20.58 12.91
CA ALA A 84 13.01 21.68 12.04
C ALA A 84 13.61 22.88 12.81
N ALA A 85 13.07 23.20 13.99
CA ALA A 85 13.57 24.28 14.82
C ALA A 85 14.98 23.98 15.38
N MET A 86 15.21 22.76 15.86
CA MET A 86 16.52 22.33 16.35
C MET A 86 17.60 22.40 15.26
N ARG A 87 17.26 21.98 14.03
CA ARG A 87 18.19 21.99 12.89
C ARG A 87 18.62 23.41 12.47
N LYS A 88 17.73 24.41 12.61
CA LYS A 88 18.09 25.83 12.39
C LYS A 88 19.05 26.37 13.45
N LYS A 89 18.89 25.92 14.70
CA LYS A 89 19.75 26.35 15.83
C LYS A 89 21.18 25.82 15.72
N SER A 90 21.34 24.60 15.20
CA SER A 90 22.66 23.98 14.97
C SER A 90 23.46 24.56 13.78
N LYS A 91 22.82 25.34 12.91
CA LYS A 91 23.47 26.01 11.76
C LYS A 91 23.94 27.44 12.07
N LYS A 92 23.71 27.94 13.29
CA LYS A 92 24.25 29.18 13.83
C LYS A 92 25.36 28.84 14.80
#